data_AF-A0A955TUE4-F1
#
_entry.id   AF-A0A955TUE4-F1
#
_cell.length_a   1.000
_cell.length_b   1.000
_cell.length_c   1.000
_cell.angle_alpha   90.00
_cell.angle_beta   90.00
_cell.angle_gamma   90.00
#
_symmetry.space_group_name_H-M   'P 1'
#
loop_
_entity.id
_entity.type
_entity.pdbx_description
1 polymer ?
#
loop_
_entity_poly.entity_id
_entity_poly.type
_entity_poly.pdbx_seq_one_letter_code
_entity_poly.pdbx_strand_id
1 'polypeptide(L)'
;MYTFAGEGNTMIRTVEAVIDEHGNVRLLEPVHLPAARRALVMILEEHPVAGVSESALLSEAALAEDWNRPEEDKAWSHLQQVP
;
A
#
# COMPACT_ATOMS: atom_id res chain seq x y z
N MET A 1 37.30 -1.46 -14.02
CA MET A 1 36.49 -1.18 -12.81
C MET A 1 35.04 -1.18 -13.26
N TYR A 2 34.35 -2.32 -13.17
CA TYR A 2 32.96 -2.46 -13.60
C TYR A 2 32.06 -2.31 -12.38
N THR A 3 31.25 -1.24 -12.36
CA THR A 3 30.20 -1.06 -11.36
C THR A 3 28.94 -1.74 -11.87
N PHE A 4 28.62 -2.90 -11.30
CA PHE A 4 27.30 -3.50 -11.39
C PHE A 4 26.36 -2.66 -10.51
N ALA A 5 25.46 -1.89 -11.12
CA ALA A 5 24.37 -1.24 -10.39
C ALA A 5 23.06 -1.93 -10.78
N GLY A 6 22.70 -2.89 -9.93
CA GLY A 6 21.36 -3.42 -9.66
C GLY A 6 20.38 -3.53 -10.82
N GLU A 7 20.06 -4.76 -11.19
CA GLU A 7 18.73 -5.09 -11.67
C GLU A 7 17.73 -4.59 -10.63
N GLY A 8 17.16 -3.40 -10.90
CA GLY A 8 16.19 -2.78 -10.02
C GLY A 8 14.93 -3.63 -10.01
N ASN A 9 14.75 -4.42 -8.95
CA ASN A 9 13.46 -4.99 -8.60
C ASN A 9 12.38 -3.94 -8.87
N THR A 10 11.39 -4.27 -9.69
CA THR A 10 10.34 -3.35 -10.15
C THR A 10 9.38 -3.08 -9.00
N MET A 11 9.87 -2.44 -7.93
CA MET A 11 9.07 -2.09 -6.79
C MET A 11 8.32 -0.79 -7.08
N ILE A 12 7.00 -0.87 -6.96
CA ILE A 12 6.13 0.30 -6.87
C ILE A 12 6.48 1.00 -5.56
N ARG A 13 6.94 2.25 -5.65
CA ARG A 13 7.19 3.10 -4.49
C ARG A 13 6.01 4.05 -4.32
N THR A 14 5.32 3.94 -3.19
CA THR A 14 4.35 4.95 -2.76
C THR A 14 5.08 6.08 -2.07
N VAL A 15 4.72 7.32 -2.39
CA VAL A 15 5.32 8.53 -1.82
C VAL A 15 4.20 9.40 -1.30
N GLU A 16 4.30 9.84 -0.06
CA GLU A 16 3.30 10.73 0.52
C GLU A 16 3.43 12.15 -0.05
N ALA A 17 2.28 12.74 -0.30
CA ALA A 17 2.15 14.08 -0.84
C ALA A 17 0.90 14.75 -0.27
N VAL A 18 0.93 16.07 -0.23
CA VAL A 18 -0.24 16.89 0.07
C VAL A 18 -0.77 17.45 -1.24
N ILE A 19 -2.08 17.40 -1.41
CA ILE A 19 -2.80 18.03 -2.53
C ILE A 19 -3.54 19.23 -1.94
N ASP A 20 -3.26 20.42 -2.46
CA ASP A 20 -3.96 21.64 -2.04
C ASP A 20 -5.33 21.80 -2.72
N GLU A 21 -6.09 22.82 -2.30
CA GLU A 21 -7.42 23.14 -2.84
C GLU A 21 -7.44 23.52 -4.33
N HIS A 22 -6.26 23.80 -4.90
CA HIS A 22 -6.08 24.11 -6.32
C HIS A 22 -5.63 22.88 -7.12
N GLY A 23 -5.44 21.72 -6.47
CA GLY A 23 -4.99 20.48 -7.10
C GLY A 23 -3.48 20.39 -7.28
N ASN A 24 -2.68 21.28 -6.69
CA ASN A 24 -1.23 21.17 -6.75
C ASN A 24 -0.75 20.06 -5.81
N VAL A 25 0.08 19.16 -6.33
CA VAL A 25 0.66 18.06 -5.58
C VAL A 25 2.06 18.44 -5.09
N ARG A 26 2.26 18.41 -3.77
CA ARG A 26 3.57 18.62 -3.14
C ARG A 26 4.02 17.35 -2.43
N LEU A 27 5.09 16.75 -2.91
CA LEU A 27 5.74 15.60 -2.26
C LEU A 27 6.27 16.01 -0.89
N LEU A 28 6.05 15.16 0.12
CA LEU A 28 6.57 15.38 1.47
C LEU A 28 8.05 15.05 1.60
N GLU A 29 8.57 14.25 0.67
CA GLU A 29 9.98 13.89 0.58
C GLU A 29 10.50 14.03 -0.86
N PRO A 30 11.81 14.34 -1.05
CA PRO A 30 12.41 14.38 -2.37
C PRO A 30 12.43 13.00 -3.04
N VAL A 31 11.99 12.93 -4.29
CA VAL A 31 12.04 11.71 -5.09
C VAL A 31 13.00 11.88 -6.25
N HIS A 32 14.04 11.07 -6.29
CA HIS A 32 15.02 11.06 -7.37
C HIS A 32 14.67 9.96 -8.35
N LEU A 33 14.39 10.36 -9.59
CA LEU A 33 14.03 9.45 -10.68
C LEU A 33 15.08 9.57 -11.78
N PRO A 34 15.66 8.45 -12.27
CA PRO A 34 16.66 8.50 -13.35
C PRO A 34 16.13 9.08 -14.67
N ALA A 35 14.81 9.13 -14.84
CA ALA A 35 14.14 9.76 -15.97
C ALA A 35 12.69 10.12 -15.59
N ALA A 36 12.11 11.07 -16.33
CA ALA A 36 10.70 11.42 -16.23
C ALA A 36 9.82 10.18 -16.45
N ARG A 37 8.79 10.02 -15.62
CA ARG A 37 7.86 8.88 -15.68
C ARG A 37 6.47 9.31 -15.26
N ARG A 38 5.47 8.54 -15.68
CA ARG A 38 4.09 8.70 -15.23
C ARG A 38 3.98 8.32 -13.76
N ALA A 39 3.15 9.03 -13.02
CA ALA A 39 2.79 8.72 -11.63
C ALA A 39 1.29 8.47 -11.52
N LEU A 40 0.89 7.68 -10.53
CA LEU A 40 -0.49 7.52 -10.11
C LEU A 40 -0.69 8.33 -8.84
N VAL A 41 -1.80 9.06 -8.75
CA VAL A 41 -2.18 9.82 -7.56
C VAL A 41 -3.36 9.12 -6.92
N MET A 42 -3.22 8.76 -5.65
CA MET A 42 -4.28 8.21 -4.82
C MET A 42 -4.61 9.25 -3.75
N ILE A 43 -5.86 9.69 -3.68
CA ILE A 43 -6.33 10.65 -2.69
C ILE A 43 -6.82 9.84 -1.49
N LEU A 44 -6.23 10.09 -0.32
CA LEU A 44 -6.66 9.48 0.93
C LEU A 44 -7.73 10.38 1.55
N GLU A 45 -8.95 9.87 1.68
CA GLU A 45 -10.00 10.59 2.42
C GLU A 45 -9.70 10.47 3.92
N GLU A 46 -9.38 11.59 4.55
CA GLU A 46 -9.44 11.70 6.00
C GLU A 46 -10.92 11.75 6.40
N HIS A 47 -11.59 10.60 6.41
CA HIS A 47 -12.84 10.52 7.15
C HIS A 47 -12.54 10.92 8.59
N PRO A 48 -13.34 11.81 9.22
CA PRO A 48 -13.20 12.01 10.64
C PRO A 48 -13.26 10.63 11.29
N VAL A 49 -12.33 10.35 12.20
CA VAL A 49 -12.29 9.14 13.03
C VAL A 49 -13.48 9.16 14.00
N ALA A 50 -14.70 9.31 13.46
CA ALA A 50 -15.96 9.15 14.13
C ALA A 50 -16.24 7.65 14.21
N GLY A 51 -15.42 6.98 15.03
CA GLY A 51 -15.48 5.56 15.30
C GLY A 51 -14.95 4.71 14.15
N VAL A 52 -14.17 3.69 14.49
CA VAL A 52 -14.14 2.47 13.68
C VAL A 52 -15.60 2.16 13.36
N SER A 53 -15.98 2.11 12.07
CA SER A 53 -17.37 1.86 11.69
C SER A 53 -17.82 0.61 12.44
N GLU A 54 -18.93 0.69 13.19
CA GLU A 54 -19.42 -0.44 14.00
C GLU A 54 -19.52 -1.72 13.14
N SER A 55 -19.78 -1.56 11.84
CA SER A 55 -19.70 -2.61 10.84
C SER A 55 -18.32 -3.27 10.70
N ALA A 56 -17.21 -2.54 10.78
CA ALA A 56 -15.87 -3.12 10.72
C ALA A 56 -15.55 -3.97 11.97
N LEU A 57 -15.94 -3.51 13.16
CA LEU A 57 -15.81 -4.30 14.40
C LEU A 57 -16.70 -5.55 14.39
N LEU A 58 -17.94 -5.44 13.89
CA LEU A 58 -18.84 -6.58 13.75
C LEU A 58 -18.35 -7.55 12.67
N SER A 59 -17.74 -7.05 11.60
CA SER A 59 -17.17 -7.87 10.53
C SER A 59 -15.95 -8.65 11.01
N GLU A 60 -15.11 -8.08 11.88
CA GLU A 60 -13.94 -8.77 12.45
C GLU A 60 -14.37 -10.05 13.18
N ALA A 61 -15.35 -9.96 14.10
CA ALA A 61 -15.84 -11.12 14.83
C ALA A 61 -16.50 -12.16 13.90
N ALA A 62 -17.28 -11.72 12.91
CA ALA A 62 -17.95 -12.62 11.97
C ALA A 62 -16.97 -13.32 11.01
N LEU A 63 -15.92 -12.63 10.56
CA LEU A 63 -14.91 -13.20 9.66
C LEU A 63 -13.91 -14.09 10.41
N ALA A 64 -13.61 -13.80 11.67
CA ALA A 64 -12.66 -14.56 12.47
C ALA A 64 -13.02 -16.05 12.63
N GLU A 65 -14.31 -16.41 12.64
CA GLU A 65 -14.75 -17.80 12.77
C GLU A 65 -14.44 -18.67 11.54
N ASP A 66 -14.50 -18.07 10.35
CA ASP A 66 -14.27 -18.77 9.08
C ASP A 66 -12.82 -18.61 8.60
N TRP A 67 -12.20 -17.47 8.92
CA TRP A 67 -10.85 -17.11 8.49
C TRP A 67 -9.72 -17.72 9.33
N ASN A 68 -9.93 -17.97 10.64
CA ASN A 68 -8.91 -18.57 11.51
C ASN A 68 -8.85 -20.11 11.41
N ARG A 69 -9.32 -20.66 10.29
CA ARG A 69 -9.29 -22.10 10.05
C ARG A 69 -7.90 -22.53 9.58
N PRO A 70 -7.38 -23.68 10.04
CA PRO A 70 -6.06 -24.17 9.65
C PRO A 70 -5.96 -24.49 8.15
N GLU A 71 -7.09 -24.63 7.44
CA GLU A 71 -7.17 -24.73 5.99
C GLU A 71 -6.76 -23.43 5.30
N GLU A 72 -7.15 -22.28 5.86
CA GLU A 72 -6.75 -20.97 5.37
C GLU A 72 -5.25 -20.80 5.54
N ASP A 73 -4.69 -21.04 6.74
CA ASP A 73 -3.24 -20.92 6.99
C ASP A 73 -2.39 -21.69 5.96
N LYS A 74 -2.85 -22.88 5.55
CA LYS A 74 -2.23 -23.65 4.46
C LYS A 74 -2.36 -22.94 3.12
N ALA A 75 -3.54 -22.44 2.77
CA ALA A 75 -3.76 -21.67 1.55
C ALA A 75 -2.83 -20.44 1.48
N TRP A 76 -2.68 -19.68 2.57
CA TRP A 76 -1.80 -18.52 2.67
C TRP A 76 -0.31 -18.90 2.58
N SER A 77 0.09 -20.04 3.13
CA SER A 77 1.49 -20.52 3.07
C SER A 77 1.98 -20.77 1.64
N HIS A 78 1.07 -21.10 0.71
CA HIS A 78 1.39 -21.32 -0.69
C HIS A 78 1.65 -20.02 -1.48
N LEU A 79 1.17 -18.87 -1.00
CA LEU A 79 1.35 -17.57 -1.64
C LEU A 79 2.67 -16.87 -1.29
N GLN A 80 3.34 -17.30 -0.20
CA GLN A 80 4.61 -16.73 0.25
C GLN A 80 5.83 -17.20 -0.56
N GLN A 81 5.63 -18.01 -1.61
CA GLN A 81 6.72 -18.60 -2.39
C GLN A 81 7.05 -17.84 -3.69
N VAL A 82 6.76 -16.54 -3.76
CA VAL A 82 7.15 -15.70 -4.92
C VAL A 82 8.35 -14.82 -4.53
N PRO A 83 9.55 -15.05 -5.10
CA PRO A 83 10.72 -14.18 -4.93
C PRO A 83 10.50 -12.76 -5.47
#